data_AF-A0A7J4KN39-F1
#
_entry.id   AF-A0A7J4KN39-F1
#
_cell.length_a   1.000
_cell.length_b   1.000
_cell.length_c   1.000
_cell.angle_alpha   90.00
_cell.angle_beta   90.00
_cell.angle_gamma   90.00
#
_symmetry.space_group_name_H-M   'P 1'
#
loop_
_entity.id
_entity.type
_entity.pdbx_description
1 polymer ?
#
loop_
_entity_poly.entity_id
_entity_poly.type
_entity_poly.pdbx_seq_one_letter_code
_entity_poly.pdbx_strand_id
1 'polypeptide(L)' 'MQVCGQRFWHMVSWQKDFYIQIVEPIGHKAKELNDSFKQKKAQLINKFTGEFISEFCSRNGQILWNKVIEFNSGNMDK' A
#
# COMPACT_ATOMS: atom_id res chain seq x y z
N MET A 1 15.40 -35.14 2.51
CA MET A 1 14.92 -34.77 3.86
C MET A 1 14.78 -33.25 3.90
N GLN A 2 13.57 -32.69 4.02
CA GLN A 2 13.40 -31.23 4.11
C GLN A 2 13.75 -30.74 5.53
N VAL A 3 14.49 -29.65 5.62
CA VAL A 3 14.74 -28.94 6.88
C VAL A 3 13.76 -27.78 6.96
N CYS A 4 12.77 -27.88 7.85
CA CYS A 4 11.71 -26.89 8.00
C CYS A 4 11.37 -26.64 9.49
N GLY A 5 10.59 -25.60 9.76
CA GLY A 5 10.14 -25.25 11.11
C GLY A 5 11.30 -25.00 12.09
N GLN A 6 11.14 -25.45 13.34
CA GLN A 6 12.16 -25.29 14.39
C GLN A 6 13.53 -25.82 13.97
N ARG A 7 13.62 -26.94 13.24
CA ARG A 7 14.90 -27.51 12.79
C ARG A 7 15.64 -26.57 11.84
N PHE A 8 14.92 -25.89 10.95
CA PHE A 8 15.50 -24.88 10.06
C PHE A 8 16.02 -23.69 10.85
N TRP A 9 15.18 -23.13 11.71
CA TRP A 9 15.52 -21.94 12.48
C TRP A 9 16.64 -22.21 13.50
N HIS A 10 16.68 -23.40 14.10
CA HIS A 10 17.79 -23.83 14.96
C HIS A 10 19.09 -24.02 14.17
N MET A 11 19.02 -24.61 12.97
CA MET A 11 20.21 -24.79 12.12
C MET A 11 20.86 -23.45 11.75
N VAL A 12 20.08 -22.40 11.47
CA VAL A 12 20.62 -21.10 11.07
C VAL A 12 21.04 -20.21 12.25
N SER A 13 20.42 -20.38 13.42
CA SER A 13 20.64 -19.52 14.59
C SER A 13 21.45 -20.17 15.72
N TRP A 14 21.62 -21.49 15.68
CA TRP A 14 22.10 -22.34 16.79
C TRP A 14 21.27 -22.26 18.08
N GLN A 15 20.08 -21.66 18.04
CA GLN A 15 19.18 -21.49 19.19
C GLN A 15 17.90 -22.28 18.99
N LYS A 16 17.52 -23.10 19.98
CA LYS A 16 16.35 -24.02 19.87
C LYS A 16 15.02 -23.27 19.81
N ASP A 17 14.96 -22.10 20.45
CA ASP A 17 13.72 -21.33 20.63
C ASP A 17 13.61 -20.14 19.65
N PHE A 18 14.58 -19.99 18.74
CA PHE A 18 14.64 -18.86 17.81
C PHE A 18 13.39 -18.71 16.93
N TYR A 19 12.76 -19.83 16.56
CA TYR A 19 11.53 -19.82 15.77
C TYR A 19 10.35 -19.15 16.49
N ILE A 20 10.38 -19.10 17.83
CA ILE A 20 9.40 -18.36 18.65
C ILE A 20 9.86 -16.90 18.77
N GLN A 21 11.13 -16.70 19.09
CA GLN A 21 11.71 -15.37 19.33
C GLN A 21 11.63 -14.45 18.11
N ILE A 22 11.69 -14.99 16.89
CA ILE A 22 11.66 -14.19 15.65
C ILE A 22 10.26 -13.62 15.33
N VAL A 23 9.19 -14.19 15.91
CA VAL A 23 7.81 -13.81 15.59
C VAL A 23 7.50 -12.38 16.06
N GLU A 24 7.90 -12.04 17.28
CA GLU A 24 7.65 -10.74 17.88
C GLU A 24 8.35 -9.58 17.13
N PRO A 25 9.67 -9.62 16.84
CA PRO A 25 10.34 -8.55 16.11
C PRO A 25 9.87 -8.42 14.65
N ILE A 26 9.55 -9.54 13.98
CA ILE A 26 8.92 -9.50 12.65
C ILE A 26 7.54 -8.85 12.74
N GLY A 27 6.75 -9.18 13.76
CA GLY A 27 5.44 -8.59 14.01
C GLY A 27 5.51 -7.08 14.21
N HIS A 28 6.44 -6.60 15.04
CA HIS A 28 6.69 -5.17 15.25
C HIS A 28 7.09 -4.48 13.94
N LYS A 29 8.05 -5.05 13.20
CA LYS A 29 8.50 -4.42 11.96
C LYS A 29 7.42 -4.41 10.88
N ALA A 30 6.65 -5.48 10.77
CA ALA A 30 5.52 -5.57 9.85
C ALA A 30 4.45 -4.51 10.20
N LYS A 31 4.19 -4.28 11.49
CA LYS A 31 3.28 -3.22 11.94
C LYS A 31 3.78 -1.83 11.54
N GLU A 32 5.04 -1.51 11.80
CA GLU A 32 5.64 -0.22 11.39
C GLU A 32 5.52 0.03 9.89
N LEU A 33 5.83 -0.98 9.08
CA LEU A 33 5.73 -0.88 7.62
C LEU A 33 4.27 -0.68 7.18
N ASN A 34 3.34 -1.41 7.79
CA ASN A 34 1.91 -1.27 7.51
C ASN A 34 1.39 0.12 7.87
N ASP A 35 1.79 0.66 9.02
CA ASP A 35 1.34 1.98 9.47
C ASP A 35 1.94 3.09 8.60
N SER A 36 3.23 2.98 8.23
CA SER A 36 3.87 3.87 7.26
C SER A 36 3.18 3.83 5.88
N PHE A 37 2.85 2.62 5.40
CA PHE A 37 2.13 2.44 4.14
C PHE A 37 0.74 3.06 4.19
N LYS A 38 -0.03 2.82 5.25
CA LYS A 38 -1.37 3.41 5.44
C LYS A 38 -1.31 4.93 5.42
N GLN A 39 -0.34 5.53 6.11
CA GLN A 39 -0.16 6.98 6.14
C GLN A 39 0.11 7.54 4.75
N LYS A 40 1.08 6.98 4.03
CA LYS A 40 1.43 7.41 2.65
C LYS A 40 0.26 7.21 1.69
N LYS A 41 -0.48 6.10 1.82
CA LYS A 41 -1.68 5.83 1.03
C LYS A 41 -2.76 6.89 1.28
N ALA A 42 -3.01 7.26 2.54
CA ALA A 42 -3.99 8.29 2.87
C ALA A 42 -3.61 9.67 2.27
N GLN A 43 -2.32 10.03 2.33
CA GLN A 43 -1.81 11.25 1.69
C GLN A 43 -2.05 11.25 0.18
N LEU A 44 -1.77 10.14 -0.51
CA LEU A 44 -2.00 10.00 -1.95
C LEU A 44 -3.49 10.09 -2.29
N ILE A 45 -4.35 9.45 -1.52
CA ILE A 45 -5.81 9.54 -1.71
C ILE A 45 -6.24 11.00 -1.62
N ASN A 46 -5.86 11.72 -0.56
CA ASN A 46 -6.25 13.13 -0.39
C ASN A 46 -5.72 14.01 -1.53
N LYS A 47 -4.47 13.79 -1.96
CA LYS A 47 -3.88 14.52 -3.07
C LYS A 47 -4.66 14.29 -4.36
N PHE A 48 -4.90 13.03 -4.73
CA PHE A 48 -5.64 12.71 -5.96
C PHE A 48 -7.10 13.13 -5.90
N THR A 49 -7.74 13.07 -4.73
CA THR A 49 -9.09 13.62 -4.53
C THR A 49 -9.09 15.14 -4.75
N GLY A 50 -8.11 15.87 -4.22
CA GLY A 50 -7.99 17.31 -4.42
C GLY A 50 -7.76 17.67 -5.89
N GLU A 51 -6.84 16.98 -6.55
CA GLU A 51 -6.58 17.13 -7.99
C GLU A 51 -7.84 16.83 -8.82
N PHE A 52 -8.54 15.74 -8.50
CA PHE A 52 -9.78 15.36 -9.17
C PHE A 52 -10.87 16.42 -9.01
N ILE A 53 -11.10 16.91 -7.79
CA ILE A 53 -12.09 17.96 -7.52
C ILE A 53 -11.73 19.24 -8.29
N SER A 54 -10.46 19.65 -8.26
CA SER A 54 -10.01 20.87 -8.94
C SER A 54 -10.18 20.79 -10.45
N GLU A 55 -10.00 19.61 -11.04
CA GLU A 55 -9.97 19.46 -12.49
C GLU A 55 -11.31 18.99 -13.08
N PHE A 56 -12.03 18.11 -12.39
CA PHE A 56 -13.20 17.40 -12.93
C PHE A 56 -14.51 17.74 -12.22
N CYS A 57 -14.53 18.63 -11.23
CA CYS A 57 -15.77 19.10 -10.61
C CYS A 57 -16.06 20.57 -10.92
N SER A 58 -17.34 20.92 -11.04
CA SER A 58 -17.79 22.31 -11.16
C SER A 58 -17.69 23.05 -9.82
N ARG A 59 -17.84 24.39 -9.83
CA ARG A 59 -17.90 25.20 -8.61
C ARG A 59 -19.00 24.77 -7.62
N ASN A 60 -20.04 24.10 -8.12
CA ASN A 60 -21.15 23.58 -7.32
C ASN A 60 -20.90 22.13 -6.86
N GLY A 61 -19.71 21.58 -7.09
CA GLY A 61 -19.32 20.22 -6.69
C GLY A 61 -19.83 19.10 -7.61
N GLN A 62 -20.48 19.42 -8.72
CA GLN A 62 -20.96 18.39 -9.67
C GLN A 62 -19.80 17.88 -10.53
N ILE A 63 -19.70 16.56 -10.69
CA ILE A 63 -18.70 15.94 -11.56
C ILE A 63 -19.02 16.24 -13.03
N LEU A 64 -18.03 16.73 -13.77
CA LEU A 64 -18.08 17.00 -15.20
C LEU A 64 -17.73 15.72 -15.98
N TRP A 65 -18.66 14.77 -16.03
CA TRP A 65 -18.43 13.44 -16.61
C TRP A 65 -17.91 13.45 -18.04
N ASN A 66 -18.39 14.35 -18.89
CA ASN A 66 -17.91 14.47 -20.26
C ASN A 66 -16.39 14.74 -20.30
N LYS A 67 -15.89 15.62 -19.41
CA LYS A 67 -14.46 15.93 -19.29
C LYS A 67 -13.65 14.71 -18.80
N VAL A 68 -14.20 13.95 -17.84
CA VAL A 68 -13.55 12.73 -17.33
C VAL A 68 -13.41 11.68 -18.43
N ILE A 69 -14.49 11.45 -19.20
CA ILE A 69 -14.51 10.46 -20.28
C ILE A 69 -13.57 10.90 -21.41
N GLU A 70 -13.61 12.16 -21.81
CA GLU A 70 -12.70 12.72 -22.81
C GLU A 70 -11.23 12.59 -22.39
N PHE A 71 -10.90 12.86 -21.12
CA PHE A 71 -9.54 12.71 -20.60
C PHE A 71 -9.04 11.26 -20.62
N ASN A 72 -9.89 10.29 -20.27
CA ASN A 72 -9.48 8.88 -20.17
C ASN A 72 -9.51 8.14 -21.51
N SER A 73 -10.37 8.55 -22.43
CA SER A 73 -10.69 7.77 -23.63
C SER A 73 -10.61 8.57 -24.93
N GLY A 74 -10.41 9.89 -24.86
CA GLY A 74 -10.17 10.73 -26.02
C GLY A 74 -8.88 10.30 -26.71
N ASN A 75 -9.00 9.82 -27.94
CA ASN A 75 -7.93 9.19 -28.72
C ASN A 75 -7.78 9.79 -30.12
N MET A 76 -8.46 10.92 -30.36
CA MET A 76 -8.27 11.70 -31.58
C MET A 76 -7.11 12.65 -31.32
N ASP A 77 -6.07 12.56 -32.16
CA ASP A 77 -4.93 13.48 -32.10
C ASP A 77 -5.44 14.93 -32.16
N LYS A 78 -4.93 15.78 -31.27
CA LYS A 78 -5.22 17.22 -31.25
C LYS A 78 -4.43 17.98 -32.30
#